data_AF-A0AAW6FPB4-F1
#
_entry.id   AF-A0AAW6FPB4-F1
#
_cell.length_a   1.000
_cell.length_b   1.000
_cell.length_c   1.000
_cell.angle_alpha   90.00
_cell.angle_beta   90.00
_cell.angle_gamma   90.00
#
_symmetry.space_group_name_H-M   'P 1'
#
loop_
_entity.id
_entity.type
_entity.pdbx_description
1 polymer ?
#
loop_
_entity_poly.entity_id
_entity_poly.type
_entity_poly.pdbx_seq_one_letter_code
_entity_poly.pdbx_strand_id
1 'polypeptide(L)'
;MKFELTILGSGSSIPTSNRNSAAQVLHVLGRYFLIDCAEATQHQLRRFHVPYNKINHIFISHLHGDHFFGLIGFLSTLSLQGRRGEMHIYAEPRLQELFGCQMKILHSRFTFPLFFHALSRREEVIYEDKVVTVTAFPLKHHYDTPVSGFLFREKERERTILKDRTAAWNVPIAFMQYLKRGEDFITPEGEIVANELLTVAPPPARSFAYMTDTLFRERFADYVRGVDLLYHEATYMNADAVLAKESYHSTTGQAARIAELAGVGKLLLGHFSARYTECSELLAEAREVFPNTFLCSDGDLFEVPAVKRRS
;
A
#
# COMPACT_ATOMS: atom_id res chain seq x y z
N MET A 1 13.23 8.83 8.41
CA MET A 1 12.63 8.86 7.06
C MET A 1 11.38 8.00 7.09
N LYS A 2 10.20 8.60 6.94
CA LYS A 2 8.91 7.96 7.29
C LYS A 2 8.47 6.95 6.20
N PHE A 3 8.02 5.78 6.65
CA PHE A 3 7.29 4.78 5.89
C PHE A 3 6.26 4.21 6.88
N GLU A 4 5.03 4.72 6.81
CA GLU A 4 4.03 4.56 7.86
C GLU A 4 2.66 4.34 7.22
N LEU A 5 1.90 3.37 7.72
CA LEU A 5 0.52 3.11 7.33
C LEU A 5 -0.41 3.56 8.45
N THR A 6 -1.34 4.48 8.15
CA THR A 6 -2.44 4.85 9.05
C THR A 6 -3.71 4.14 8.61
N ILE A 7 -4.33 3.38 9.53
CA ILE A 7 -5.63 2.75 9.30
C ILE A 7 -6.72 3.79 9.57
N LEU A 8 -7.54 4.10 8.57
CA LEU A 8 -8.68 5.01 8.73
C LEU A 8 -9.98 4.25 8.96
N GLY A 9 -10.08 3.03 8.46
CA GLY A 9 -11.22 2.15 8.65
C GLY A 9 -10.81 0.69 8.47
N SER A 10 -11.34 -0.17 9.34
CA SER A 10 -10.99 -1.58 9.48
C SER A 10 -12.18 -2.54 9.40
N GLY A 11 -13.41 -2.04 9.18
CA GLY A 11 -14.62 -2.85 9.05
C GLY A 11 -14.95 -3.22 7.61
N SER A 12 -15.67 -4.33 7.43
CA SER A 12 -16.23 -4.76 6.14
C SER A 12 -17.68 -4.30 5.96
N SER A 13 -18.07 -3.95 4.74
CA SER A 13 -19.45 -3.72 4.27
C SER A 13 -20.22 -2.59 4.97
N ILE A 14 -20.51 -2.73 6.26
CA ILE A 14 -21.33 -1.79 7.02
C ILE A 14 -20.48 -1.20 8.15
N PRO A 15 -20.35 0.13 8.25
CA PRO A 15 -19.64 0.74 9.37
C PRO A 15 -20.37 0.47 10.69
N THR A 16 -19.60 0.28 11.75
CA THR A 16 -20.09 0.17 13.12
C THR A 16 -19.71 1.40 13.91
N SER A 17 -20.21 1.53 15.15
CA SER A 17 -19.80 2.62 16.04
C SER A 17 -18.28 2.66 16.32
N ASN A 18 -17.60 1.52 16.16
CA ASN A 18 -16.18 1.37 16.51
C ASN A 18 -15.27 1.19 15.28
N ARG A 19 -15.81 0.82 14.11
CA ARG A 19 -15.03 0.54 12.90
C ARG A 19 -15.71 1.16 11.69
N ASN A 20 -15.02 2.07 11.02
CA ASN A 20 -15.40 2.59 9.73
C ASN A 20 -15.03 1.59 8.62
N SER A 21 -15.67 1.74 7.46
CA SER A 21 -15.36 0.97 6.25
C SER A 21 -13.97 1.29 5.67
N ALA A 22 -13.51 0.48 4.72
CA ALA A 22 -12.12 0.43 4.24
C ALA A 22 -11.56 1.78 3.76
N ALA A 23 -10.52 2.26 4.46
CA ALA A 23 -9.68 3.35 4.00
C ALA A 23 -8.36 3.37 4.78
N GLN A 24 -7.26 3.67 4.09
CA GLN A 24 -5.91 3.70 4.66
C GLN A 24 -5.07 4.77 4.00
N VAL A 25 -4.11 5.33 4.74
CA VAL A 25 -3.12 6.25 4.17
C VAL A 25 -1.73 5.71 4.39
N LEU A 26 -1.02 5.48 3.28
CA LEU A 26 0.39 5.16 3.29
C LEU A 26 1.20 6.45 3.10
N HIS A 27 2.08 6.74 4.05
CA HIS A 27 3.02 7.85 4.00
C HIS A 27 4.44 7.34 3.72
N VAL A 28 4.96 7.61 2.53
CA VAL A 28 6.33 7.23 2.13
C VAL A 28 7.12 8.46 1.74
N LEU A 29 8.12 8.82 2.53
CA LEU A 29 9.07 9.89 2.20
C LEU A 29 8.40 11.19 1.69
N GLY A 30 7.36 11.64 2.40
CA GLY A 30 6.61 12.85 2.07
C GLY A 30 5.49 12.69 1.05
N ARG A 31 5.33 11.51 0.42
CA ARG A 31 4.17 11.16 -0.42
C ARG A 31 3.07 10.56 0.45
N TYR A 32 1.83 10.97 0.20
CA TYR A 32 0.65 10.42 0.86
C TYR A 32 -0.23 9.75 -0.19
N PHE A 33 -0.40 8.44 -0.04
CA PHE A 33 -1.21 7.61 -0.91
C PHE A 33 -2.47 7.18 -0.13
N LEU A 34 -3.65 7.53 -0.63
CA LEU A 34 -4.91 7.05 -0.07
C LEU A 34 -5.28 5.74 -0.77
N ILE A 35 -5.57 4.71 0.01
CA ILE A 35 -5.94 3.37 -0.48
C ILE A 35 -7.35 3.09 0.03
N ASP A 36 -8.26 2.92 -0.92
CA ASP A 36 -9.71 3.00 -0.75
C ASP A 36 -10.19 4.31 -0.11
N CYS A 37 -11.46 4.62 -0.33
CA CYS A 37 -12.11 5.84 0.14
C CYS A 37 -13.59 5.58 0.42
N ALA A 38 -13.85 4.70 1.39
CA ALA A 38 -15.19 4.42 1.86
C ALA A 38 -15.94 5.66 2.35
N GLU A 39 -17.24 5.51 2.57
CA GLU A 39 -18.03 6.52 3.27
C GLU A 39 -17.35 6.99 4.56
N ALA A 40 -17.51 8.27 4.87
CA ALA A 40 -16.91 8.95 6.01
C ALA A 40 -15.37 9.00 6.09
N THR A 41 -14.63 8.55 5.07
CA THR A 41 -13.15 8.63 5.04
C THR A 41 -12.61 10.03 5.33
N GLN A 42 -13.24 11.10 4.82
CA GLN A 42 -12.84 12.47 5.11
C GLN A 42 -12.93 12.86 6.59
N HIS A 43 -13.88 12.28 7.33
CA HIS A 43 -14.01 12.50 8.78
C HIS A 43 -12.89 11.79 9.53
N GLN A 44 -12.55 10.55 9.13
CA GLN A 44 -11.46 9.78 9.71
C GLN A 44 -10.09 10.44 9.43
N LEU A 45 -9.87 10.94 8.21
CA LEU A 45 -8.68 11.75 7.87
C LEU A 45 -8.49 12.93 8.81
N ARG A 46 -9.58 13.65 9.12
CA ARG A 46 -9.56 14.78 10.06
C ARG A 46 -9.36 14.33 11.50
N ARG A 47 -10.07 13.27 11.92
CA ARG A 47 -10.01 12.70 13.29
C ARG A 47 -8.60 12.25 13.65
N PHE A 48 -7.91 11.61 12.72
CA PHE A 48 -6.55 11.09 12.93
C PHE A 48 -5.45 12.03 12.45
N HIS A 49 -5.78 13.30 12.21
CA HIS A 49 -4.82 14.37 11.88
C HIS A 49 -3.92 14.05 10.67
N VAL A 50 -4.43 13.26 9.73
CA VAL A 50 -3.73 12.98 8.47
C VAL A 50 -3.76 14.25 7.62
N PRO A 51 -2.61 14.73 7.08
CA PRO A 51 -2.56 15.94 6.27
C PRO A 51 -3.13 15.70 4.88
N TYR A 52 -4.45 15.52 4.79
CA TYR A 52 -5.17 15.07 3.59
C TYR A 52 -4.99 15.98 2.37
N ASN A 53 -4.63 17.26 2.57
CA ASN A 53 -4.28 18.18 1.48
C ASN A 53 -3.02 17.74 0.70
N LYS A 54 -2.16 16.91 1.29
CA LYS A 54 -0.95 16.35 0.66
C LYS A 54 -1.22 15.05 -0.13
N ILE A 55 -2.47 14.56 -0.13
CA ILE A 55 -2.86 13.40 -0.94
C ILE A 55 -3.00 13.87 -2.39
N ASN A 56 -2.27 13.23 -3.29
CA ASN A 56 -2.32 13.48 -4.74
C ASN A 56 -2.73 12.22 -5.53
N HIS A 57 -2.68 11.06 -4.90
CA HIS A 57 -2.90 9.77 -5.52
C HIS A 57 -3.85 8.95 -4.64
N ILE A 58 -4.94 8.47 -5.24
CA ILE A 58 -5.97 7.65 -4.59
C ILE A 58 -6.07 6.35 -5.38
N PHE A 59 -5.95 5.21 -4.71
CA PHE A 59 -6.03 3.88 -5.29
C PHE A 59 -7.32 3.22 -4.80
N ILE A 60 -8.24 2.92 -5.70
CA ILE A 60 -9.50 2.25 -5.39
C ILE A 60 -9.39 0.81 -5.84
N SER A 61 -9.44 -0.12 -4.89
CA SER A 61 -9.28 -1.55 -5.13
C SER A 61 -10.40 -2.11 -6.00
N HIS A 62 -11.65 -1.71 -5.72
CA HIS A 62 -12.84 -2.16 -6.45
C HIS A 62 -14.08 -1.30 -6.16
N LEU A 63 -15.17 -1.60 -6.87
CA LEU A 63 -16.41 -0.79 -6.85
C LEU A 63 -17.49 -1.35 -5.92
N HIS A 64 -17.13 -1.63 -4.67
CA HIS A 64 -18.10 -1.79 -3.58
C HIS A 64 -18.18 -0.53 -2.72
N GLY A 65 -19.37 -0.22 -2.19
CA GLY A 65 -19.65 1.09 -1.61
C GLY A 65 -18.77 1.43 -0.40
N ASP A 66 -18.45 0.41 0.38
CA ASP A 66 -17.53 0.42 1.50
C ASP A 66 -16.05 0.60 1.12
N HIS A 67 -15.74 0.81 -0.16
CA HIS A 67 -14.40 1.14 -0.65
C HIS A 67 -14.33 2.46 -1.43
N PHE A 68 -15.44 3.06 -1.87
CA PHE A 68 -15.37 4.28 -2.69
C PHE A 68 -16.47 5.33 -2.47
N PHE A 69 -17.55 5.05 -1.72
CA PHE A 69 -18.67 6.01 -1.61
C PHE A 69 -18.27 7.36 -0.99
N GLY A 70 -17.21 7.41 -0.18
CA GLY A 70 -16.72 8.67 0.39
C GLY A 70 -15.95 9.55 -0.59
N LEU A 71 -15.55 9.01 -1.75
CA LEU A 71 -14.66 9.67 -2.69
C LEU A 71 -15.23 10.98 -3.22
N ILE A 72 -16.51 11.00 -3.61
CA ILE A 72 -17.17 12.19 -4.17
C ILE A 72 -17.25 13.32 -3.14
N GLY A 73 -17.58 12.99 -1.89
CA GLY A 73 -17.62 13.93 -0.78
C GLY A 73 -16.22 14.48 -0.46
N PHE A 74 -15.22 13.61 -0.42
CA PHE A 74 -13.84 14.00 -0.17
C PHE A 74 -13.30 14.96 -1.24
N LEU A 75 -13.49 14.66 -2.53
CA LEU A 75 -13.05 15.51 -3.64
C LEU A 75 -13.78 16.87 -3.64
N SER A 76 -15.07 16.87 -3.29
CA SER A 76 -15.86 18.09 -3.15
C SER A 76 -15.31 18.98 -2.02
N THR A 77 -14.98 18.40 -0.87
CA THR A 77 -14.33 19.10 0.24
C THR A 77 -12.99 19.71 -0.16
N LEU A 78 -12.14 18.96 -0.86
CA LEU A 78 -10.87 19.50 -1.38
C LEU A 78 -11.08 20.69 -2.32
N SER A 79 -12.10 20.62 -3.17
CA SER A 79 -12.43 21.70 -4.10
C SER A 79 -12.92 22.95 -3.38
N LEU A 80 -13.80 22.79 -2.37
CA LEU A 80 -14.28 23.87 -1.51
C LEU A 80 -13.15 24.53 -0.71
N GLN A 81 -12.13 23.76 -0.34
CA GLN A 81 -10.92 24.27 0.31
C GLN A 81 -9.93 24.93 -0.66
N GLY A 82 -10.30 25.10 -1.93
CA GLY A 82 -9.51 25.85 -2.90
C GLY A 82 -8.30 25.09 -3.44
N ARG A 83 -8.29 23.75 -3.36
CA ARG A 83 -7.24 22.95 -3.98
C ARG A 83 -7.07 23.31 -5.47
N ARG A 84 -5.82 23.38 -5.94
CA ARG A 84 -5.47 23.59 -7.35
C ARG A 84 -4.58 22.49 -7.93
N GLY A 85 -3.86 21.77 -7.07
CA GLY A 85 -2.95 20.71 -7.47
C GLY A 85 -3.69 19.47 -7.98
N GLU A 86 -3.06 18.78 -8.92
CA GLU A 86 -3.59 17.59 -9.59
C GLU A 86 -4.00 16.49 -8.60
N MET A 87 -5.02 15.74 -8.97
CA MET A 87 -5.48 14.55 -8.28
C MET A 87 -5.55 13.38 -9.26
N HIS A 88 -4.92 12.28 -8.91
CA HIS A 88 -4.90 11.05 -9.70
C HIS A 88 -5.66 9.94 -8.97
N ILE A 89 -6.61 9.32 -9.67
CA ILE A 89 -7.40 8.20 -9.18
C ILE A 89 -7.07 6.97 -10.02
N TYR A 90 -6.59 5.92 -9.38
CA TYR A 90 -6.31 4.63 -9.99
C TYR A 90 -7.46 3.69 -9.63
N ALA A 91 -8.29 3.34 -10.61
CA ALA A 91 -9.52 2.59 -10.36
C ALA A 91 -10.00 1.83 -11.60
N GLU A 92 -11.03 1.01 -11.41
CA GLU A 92 -11.78 0.40 -12.51
C GLU A 92 -12.48 1.49 -13.37
N PRO A 93 -12.48 1.38 -14.71
CA PRO A 93 -13.03 2.39 -15.62
C PRO A 93 -14.45 2.90 -15.31
N ARG A 94 -15.36 2.06 -14.82
CA ARG A 94 -16.75 2.47 -14.54
C ARG A 94 -16.83 3.52 -13.43
N LEU A 95 -15.79 3.67 -12.59
CA LEU A 95 -15.76 4.76 -11.62
C LEU A 95 -15.71 6.13 -12.30
N GLN A 96 -14.96 6.26 -13.40
CA GLN A 96 -14.90 7.51 -14.16
C GLN A 96 -16.26 7.84 -14.79
N GLU A 97 -16.96 6.83 -15.30
CA GLU A 97 -18.31 6.99 -15.86
C GLU A 97 -19.31 7.46 -14.79
N LEU A 98 -19.28 6.83 -13.62
CA LEU A 98 -20.10 7.20 -12.47
C LEU A 98 -19.85 8.65 -12.05
N PHE A 99 -18.58 9.05 -11.93
CA PHE A 99 -18.21 10.42 -11.59
C PHE A 99 -18.63 11.42 -12.67
N GLY A 100 -18.52 11.06 -13.95
CA GLY A 100 -19.02 11.87 -15.06
C GLY A 100 -20.51 12.16 -14.94
N CYS A 101 -21.31 11.15 -14.59
CA CYS A 101 -22.74 11.30 -14.34
C CYS A 101 -23.02 12.20 -13.12
N GLN A 102 -22.33 11.98 -12.00
CA GLN A 102 -22.48 12.81 -10.80
C GLN A 102 -22.15 14.27 -11.08
N MET A 103 -21.02 14.55 -11.74
CA MET A 103 -20.62 15.93 -12.08
C MET A 103 -21.62 16.61 -13.00
N LYS A 104 -22.15 15.87 -14.00
CA LYS A 104 -23.18 16.39 -14.92
C LYS A 104 -24.45 16.78 -14.19
N ILE A 105 -24.94 15.95 -13.26
CA ILE A 105 -26.18 16.19 -12.51
C ILE A 105 -25.99 17.31 -11.47
N LEU A 106 -24.87 17.32 -10.77
CA LEU A 106 -24.59 18.31 -9.73
C LEU A 106 -24.22 19.70 -10.29
N HIS A 107 -24.09 19.84 -11.61
CA HIS A 107 -23.56 21.04 -12.27
C HIS A 107 -22.25 21.54 -11.63
N SER A 108 -21.43 20.60 -11.16
CA SER A 108 -20.23 20.88 -10.39
C SER A 108 -18.98 20.73 -11.23
N ARG A 109 -17.94 21.48 -10.87
CA ARG A 109 -16.59 21.33 -11.40
C ARG A 109 -15.61 21.40 -10.23
N PHE A 110 -14.68 20.47 -10.20
CA PHE A 110 -13.56 20.58 -9.28
C PHE A 110 -12.66 21.73 -9.68
N THR A 111 -12.08 22.40 -8.69
CA THR A 111 -11.16 23.51 -8.90
C THR A 111 -9.73 23.08 -9.20
N PHE A 112 -9.51 21.77 -9.37
CA PHE A 112 -8.23 21.15 -9.69
C PHE A 112 -8.40 20.07 -10.78
N PRO A 113 -7.33 19.76 -11.54
CA PRO A 113 -7.36 18.68 -12.53
C PRO A 113 -7.56 17.31 -11.87
N LEU A 114 -8.50 16.53 -12.40
CA LEU A 114 -8.79 15.17 -11.96
C LEU A 114 -8.46 14.18 -13.09
N PHE A 115 -7.54 13.26 -12.83
CA PHE A 115 -7.10 12.25 -13.79
C PHE A 115 -7.50 10.86 -13.30
N PHE A 116 -8.19 10.11 -14.14
CA PHE A 116 -8.50 8.70 -13.90
C PHE A 116 -7.52 7.83 -14.69
N HIS A 117 -6.94 6.85 -14.00
CA HIS A 117 -6.04 5.85 -14.54
C HIS A 117 -6.72 4.49 -14.40
N ALA A 118 -7.06 3.88 -15.54
CA ALA A 118 -7.74 2.60 -15.58
C ALA A 118 -6.82 1.48 -15.09
N LEU A 119 -7.27 0.70 -14.11
CA LEU A 119 -6.60 -0.52 -13.70
C LEU A 119 -6.90 -1.64 -14.70
N SER A 120 -5.87 -2.32 -15.18
CA SER A 120 -6.06 -3.56 -15.94
C SER A 120 -6.30 -4.76 -15.02
N ARG A 121 -6.64 -5.91 -15.61
CA ARG A 121 -6.82 -7.19 -14.90
C ARG A 121 -5.55 -8.04 -14.84
N ARG A 122 -4.39 -7.40 -14.92
CA ARG A 122 -3.06 -8.05 -14.87
C ARG A 122 -2.16 -7.31 -13.90
N GLU A 123 -1.06 -7.95 -13.54
CA GLU A 123 -0.02 -7.28 -12.77
C GLU A 123 0.66 -6.22 -13.64
N GLU A 124 0.70 -4.97 -13.16
CA GLU A 124 1.38 -3.89 -13.87
C GLU A 124 1.78 -2.74 -12.94
N VAL A 125 2.85 -2.02 -13.31
CA VAL A 125 3.24 -0.78 -12.64
C VAL A 125 2.28 0.33 -13.07
N ILE A 126 1.53 0.87 -12.11
CA ILE A 126 0.51 1.91 -12.34
C ILE A 126 1.00 3.31 -11.94
N TYR A 127 2.03 3.39 -11.09
CA TYR A 127 2.65 4.64 -10.69
C TYR A 127 4.14 4.43 -10.42
N GLU A 128 4.95 5.41 -10.81
CA GLU A 128 6.37 5.41 -10.55
C GLU A 128 6.88 6.86 -10.47
N ASP A 129 7.60 7.19 -9.39
CA ASP A 129 8.40 8.41 -9.30
C ASP A 129 9.87 8.07 -9.00
N LYS A 130 10.68 9.04 -8.58
CA LYS A 130 12.10 8.81 -8.24
C LYS A 130 12.31 7.97 -6.97
N VAL A 131 11.26 7.73 -6.20
CA VAL A 131 11.32 7.23 -4.81
C VAL A 131 10.49 5.97 -4.62
N VAL A 132 9.33 5.85 -5.27
CA VAL A 132 8.36 4.78 -5.06
C VAL A 132 7.85 4.25 -6.41
N THR A 133 7.66 2.94 -6.47
CA THR A 133 6.90 2.25 -7.51
C THR A 133 5.64 1.66 -6.88
N VAL A 134 4.50 1.74 -7.57
CA VAL A 134 3.25 1.09 -7.20
C VAL A 134 2.82 0.14 -8.31
N THR A 135 2.69 -1.13 -7.96
CA THR A 135 2.23 -2.21 -8.83
C THR A 135 0.81 -2.61 -8.42
N ALA A 136 -0.13 -2.63 -9.35
CA ALA A 136 -1.43 -3.25 -9.14
C ALA A 136 -1.37 -4.73 -9.54
N PHE A 137 -2.12 -5.59 -8.87
CA PHE A 137 -2.23 -7.01 -9.21
C PHE A 137 -3.67 -7.52 -9.01
N PRO A 138 -4.14 -8.47 -9.83
CA PRO A 138 -5.52 -8.91 -9.81
C PRO A 138 -5.80 -9.86 -8.64
N LEU A 139 -6.91 -9.61 -7.95
CA LEU A 139 -7.46 -10.47 -6.90
C LEU A 139 -8.73 -11.16 -7.39
N LYS A 140 -9.26 -12.08 -6.57
CA LYS A 140 -10.47 -12.83 -6.92
C LYS A 140 -11.60 -12.52 -5.96
N HIS A 141 -12.51 -11.67 -6.39
CA HIS A 141 -13.78 -11.44 -5.71
C HIS A 141 -14.96 -11.84 -6.61
N HIS A 142 -16.18 -11.44 -6.22
CA HIS A 142 -17.43 -11.72 -6.96
C HIS A 142 -17.25 -11.54 -8.49
N TYR A 143 -17.90 -12.38 -9.30
CA TYR A 143 -17.58 -12.54 -10.73
C TYR A 143 -17.59 -11.24 -11.54
N ASP A 144 -18.50 -10.32 -11.19
CA ASP A 144 -18.71 -9.05 -11.89
C ASP A 144 -17.95 -7.84 -11.28
N THR A 145 -17.17 -8.09 -10.22
CA THR A 145 -16.42 -7.08 -9.48
C THR A 145 -14.92 -7.36 -9.61
N PRO A 146 -14.23 -6.74 -10.59
CA PRO A 146 -12.77 -6.76 -10.62
C PRO A 146 -12.21 -6.12 -9.35
N VAL A 147 -11.25 -6.79 -8.72
CA VAL A 147 -10.55 -6.28 -7.54
C VAL A 147 -9.06 -6.30 -7.79
N SER A 148 -8.41 -5.22 -7.39
CA SER A 148 -6.96 -5.06 -7.47
C SER A 148 -6.37 -4.90 -6.07
N GLY A 149 -5.31 -5.63 -5.80
CA GLY A 149 -4.39 -5.31 -4.71
C GLY A 149 -3.32 -4.33 -5.18
N PHE A 150 -2.62 -3.71 -4.22
CA PHE A 150 -1.59 -2.71 -4.50
C PHE A 150 -0.31 -3.00 -3.75
N LEU A 151 0.82 -2.93 -4.45
CA LEU A 151 2.15 -3.14 -3.90
C LEU A 151 2.99 -1.89 -4.05
N PHE A 152 3.32 -1.27 -2.92
CA PHE A 152 4.16 -0.09 -2.82
C PHE A 152 5.58 -0.53 -2.48
N ARG A 153 6.55 -0.17 -3.31
CA ARG A 153 7.97 -0.42 -3.05
C ARG A 153 8.76 0.87 -3.13
N GLU A 154 9.53 1.16 -2.09
CA GLU A 154 10.60 2.15 -2.15
C GLU A 154 11.62 1.70 -3.20
N LYS A 155 12.20 2.65 -3.93
CA LYS A 155 13.30 2.38 -4.85
C LYS A 155 14.60 2.31 -4.06
N GLU A 156 15.48 1.41 -4.48
CA GLU A 156 16.81 1.34 -3.90
C GLU A 156 17.54 2.66 -4.12
N ARG A 157 18.15 3.17 -3.05
CA ARG A 157 18.86 4.44 -3.06
C ARG A 157 20.28 4.23 -3.57
N GLU A 158 20.91 5.32 -4.02
CA GLU A 158 22.33 5.28 -4.35
C GLU A 158 23.17 5.02 -3.09
N ARG A 159 24.31 4.35 -3.29
CA ARG A 159 25.31 4.15 -2.25
C ARG A 159 25.99 5.47 -1.88
N THR A 160 26.40 5.60 -0.62
CA THR A 160 27.11 6.80 -0.14
C THR A 160 28.61 6.61 -0.31
N ILE A 161 29.26 7.51 -1.04
CA ILE A 161 30.70 7.45 -1.29
C ILE A 161 31.50 7.75 -0.01
N LEU A 162 32.48 6.91 0.31
CA LEU A 162 33.49 7.16 1.34
C LEU A 162 34.65 7.94 0.73
N LYS A 163 34.59 9.28 0.79
CA LYS A 163 35.56 10.18 0.13
C LYS A 163 37.01 9.83 0.43
N ASP A 164 37.32 9.53 1.70
CA ASP A 164 38.68 9.21 2.14
C ASP A 164 39.18 7.89 1.52
N ARG A 165 38.30 6.89 1.38
CA ARG A 165 38.63 5.60 0.76
C ARG A 165 38.83 5.76 -0.74
N THR A 166 37.93 6.49 -1.41
CA THR A 166 38.08 6.76 -2.85
C THR A 166 39.32 7.59 -3.17
N ALA A 167 39.72 8.50 -2.30
CA ALA A 167 40.96 9.26 -2.46
C ALA A 167 42.20 8.37 -2.27
N ALA A 168 42.19 7.49 -1.27
CA ALA A 168 43.29 6.55 -1.03
C ALA A 168 43.55 5.59 -2.21
N TRP A 169 42.48 5.21 -2.93
CA TRP A 169 42.54 4.37 -4.13
C TRP A 169 42.66 5.17 -5.44
N ASN A 170 42.90 6.49 -5.38
CA ASN A 170 43.00 7.38 -6.54
C ASN A 170 41.83 7.24 -7.55
N VAL A 171 40.62 6.99 -7.05
CA VAL A 171 39.43 6.80 -7.90
C VAL A 171 39.11 8.12 -8.62
N PRO A 172 39.10 8.15 -9.96
CA PRO A 172 38.78 9.37 -10.69
C PRO A 172 37.31 9.79 -10.49
N ILE A 173 37.03 11.09 -10.54
CA ILE A 173 35.68 11.64 -10.33
C ILE A 173 34.65 11.04 -11.30
N ALA A 174 35.05 10.70 -12.52
CA ALA A 174 34.20 10.05 -13.52
C ALA A 174 33.60 8.71 -13.04
N PHE A 175 34.29 7.99 -12.12
CA PHE A 175 33.85 6.69 -11.62
C PHE A 175 32.85 6.79 -10.46
N MET A 176 32.64 7.99 -9.89
CA MET A 176 31.79 8.17 -8.71
C MET A 176 30.32 7.76 -8.94
N GLN A 177 29.80 7.97 -10.15
CA GLN A 177 28.44 7.57 -10.49
C GLN A 177 28.29 6.04 -10.56
N TYR A 178 29.32 5.33 -11.04
CA TYR A 178 29.35 3.87 -11.10
C TYR A 178 29.43 3.28 -9.68
N LEU A 179 30.27 3.86 -8.82
CA LEU A 179 30.34 3.47 -7.41
C LEU A 179 29.00 3.64 -6.69
N LYS A 180 28.29 4.74 -6.95
CA LYS A 180 26.94 4.99 -6.41
C LYS A 180 25.91 3.95 -6.85
N ARG A 181 26.07 3.36 -8.04
CA ARG A 181 25.23 2.27 -8.58
C ARG A 181 25.64 0.88 -8.06
N GLY A 182 26.71 0.78 -7.27
CA GLY A 182 27.18 -0.49 -6.71
C GLY A 182 28.20 -1.22 -7.58
N GLU A 183 28.73 -0.57 -8.61
CA GLU A 183 29.75 -1.15 -9.47
C GLU A 183 31.12 -1.11 -8.78
N ASP A 184 31.94 -2.16 -8.97
CA ASP A 184 33.32 -2.19 -8.51
C ASP A 184 34.19 -1.21 -9.30
N PHE A 185 35.30 -0.75 -8.70
CA PHE A 185 36.27 0.08 -9.39
C PHE A 185 37.41 -0.79 -9.91
N ILE A 186 37.75 -0.64 -11.20
CA ILE A 186 38.89 -1.30 -11.81
C ILE A 186 39.99 -0.25 -12.02
N THR A 187 41.16 -0.48 -11.43
CA THR A 187 42.30 0.44 -11.58
C THR A 187 42.84 0.42 -13.01
N PRO A 188 43.60 1.44 -13.45
CA PRO A 188 44.28 1.41 -14.74
C PRO A 188 45.21 0.20 -14.94
N GLU A 189 45.72 -0.35 -13.83
CA GLU A 189 46.56 -1.55 -13.79
C GLU A 189 45.76 -2.86 -13.84
N GLY A 190 44.42 -2.79 -13.79
CA GLY A 190 43.51 -3.93 -13.86
C GLY A 190 43.12 -4.56 -12.51
N GLU A 191 43.47 -3.95 -11.38
CA GLU A 191 43.07 -4.42 -10.06
C GLU A 191 41.59 -4.11 -9.78
N ILE A 192 40.83 -5.07 -9.25
CA ILE A 192 39.43 -4.89 -8.88
C ILE A 192 39.35 -4.47 -7.41
N VAL A 193 38.88 -3.25 -7.17
CA VAL A 193 38.58 -2.71 -5.85
C VAL A 193 37.09 -2.83 -5.59
N ALA A 194 36.73 -3.71 -4.65
CA ALA A 194 35.35 -3.96 -4.28
C ALA A 194 34.62 -2.67 -3.86
N ASN A 195 33.42 -2.47 -4.39
CA ASN A 195 32.59 -1.29 -4.16
C ASN A 195 32.32 -1.03 -2.67
N GLU A 196 32.21 -2.10 -1.88
CA GLU A 196 31.96 -2.06 -0.44
C GLU A 196 33.11 -1.45 0.37
N LEU A 197 34.33 -1.47 -0.15
CA LEU A 197 35.48 -0.79 0.46
C LEU A 197 35.43 0.74 0.25
N LEU A 198 34.72 1.18 -0.79
CA LEU A 198 34.68 2.55 -1.26
C LEU A 198 33.37 3.27 -0.95
N THR A 199 32.33 2.53 -0.54
CA THR A 199 30.99 3.08 -0.35
C THR A 199 30.23 2.39 0.79
N VAL A 200 29.21 3.07 1.30
CA VAL A 200 28.25 2.52 2.26
C VAL A 200 26.93 2.27 1.55
N ALA A 201 26.44 1.04 1.61
CA ALA A 201 25.12 0.68 1.11
C ALA A 201 24.02 1.45 1.86
N PRO A 202 22.96 1.92 1.18
CA PRO A 202 21.81 2.47 1.88
C PRO A 202 21.07 1.36 2.66
N PRO A 203 20.20 1.72 3.61
CA PRO A 203 19.20 0.79 4.14
C PRO A 203 18.42 0.10 3.01
N PRO A 204 18.01 -1.17 3.19
CA PRO A 204 17.12 -1.85 2.25
C PRO A 204 15.88 -1.01 1.94
N ALA A 205 15.43 -1.08 0.69
CA ALA A 205 14.18 -0.50 0.27
C ALA A 205 13.02 -1.18 1.00
N ARG A 206 12.09 -0.37 1.50
CA ARG A 206 10.91 -0.86 2.24
C ARG A 206 9.72 -1.06 1.30
N SER A 207 8.78 -1.89 1.74
CA SER A 207 7.65 -2.30 0.94
C SER A 207 6.38 -2.53 1.76
N PHE A 208 5.24 -2.25 1.15
CA PHE A 208 3.92 -2.49 1.71
C PHE A 208 2.98 -3.04 0.64
N ALA A 209 2.21 -4.07 0.98
CA ALA A 209 1.17 -4.60 0.13
C ALA A 209 -0.22 -4.49 0.78
N TYR A 210 -1.19 -4.10 -0.02
CA TYR A 210 -2.62 -4.10 0.30
C TYR A 210 -3.32 -5.21 -0.48
N MET A 211 -3.77 -6.25 0.21
CA MET A 211 -4.52 -7.38 -0.32
C MET A 211 -5.90 -7.42 0.32
N THR A 212 -6.87 -6.76 -0.31
CA THR A 212 -8.25 -6.69 0.19
C THR A 212 -9.13 -7.81 -0.37
N ASP A 213 -10.43 -7.77 -0.09
CA ASP A 213 -11.56 -8.50 -0.67
C ASP A 213 -11.17 -9.52 -1.72
N THR A 214 -10.89 -10.73 -1.24
CA THR A 214 -10.42 -11.81 -2.11
C THR A 214 -10.69 -13.18 -1.52
N LEU A 215 -11.05 -14.11 -2.39
CA LEU A 215 -10.93 -15.53 -2.13
C LEU A 215 -9.48 -15.91 -1.92
N PHE A 216 -9.25 -16.78 -0.95
CA PHE A 216 -7.96 -17.40 -0.75
C PHE A 216 -7.51 -18.20 -1.98
N ARG A 217 -6.30 -17.91 -2.46
CA ARG A 217 -5.57 -18.72 -3.45
C ARG A 217 -4.09 -18.63 -3.12
N GLU A 218 -3.43 -19.75 -2.87
CA GLU A 218 -2.01 -19.77 -2.48
C GLU A 218 -1.10 -19.00 -3.46
N ARG A 219 -1.39 -19.08 -4.77
CA ARG A 219 -0.64 -18.34 -5.81
C ARG A 219 -0.65 -16.81 -5.62
N PHE A 220 -1.59 -16.24 -4.85
CA PHE A 220 -1.58 -14.81 -4.55
C PHE A 220 -0.42 -14.41 -3.63
N ALA A 221 0.20 -15.36 -2.93
CA ALA A 221 1.43 -15.12 -2.18
C ALA A 221 2.58 -14.62 -3.08
N ASP A 222 2.58 -14.98 -4.37
CA ASP A 222 3.61 -14.55 -5.32
C ASP A 222 3.62 -13.02 -5.52
N TYR A 223 2.45 -12.37 -5.49
CA TYR A 223 2.34 -10.91 -5.65
C TYR A 223 2.97 -10.14 -4.49
N VAL A 224 2.99 -10.73 -3.29
CA VAL A 224 3.38 -10.06 -2.04
C VAL A 224 4.63 -10.70 -1.43
N ARG A 225 5.41 -11.42 -2.23
CA ARG A 225 6.62 -12.10 -1.77
C ARG A 225 7.62 -11.12 -1.16
N GLY A 226 8.06 -11.42 0.06
CA GLY A 226 9.10 -10.71 0.79
C GLY A 226 8.75 -9.27 1.18
N VAL A 227 7.46 -8.88 1.18
CA VAL A 227 7.09 -7.52 1.57
C VAL A 227 7.28 -7.31 3.07
N ASP A 228 7.68 -6.11 3.49
CA ASP A 228 7.92 -5.82 4.90
C ASP A 228 6.62 -5.76 5.70
N LEU A 229 5.56 -5.26 5.07
CA LEU A 229 4.24 -5.11 5.67
C LEU A 229 3.15 -5.55 4.68
N LEU A 230 2.31 -6.50 5.10
CA LEU A 230 1.14 -6.93 4.34
C LEU A 230 -0.13 -6.57 5.13
N TYR A 231 -1.02 -5.79 4.53
CA TYR A 231 -2.41 -5.72 4.96
C TYR A 231 -3.20 -6.78 4.17
N HIS A 232 -3.91 -7.65 4.89
CA HIS A 232 -4.80 -8.64 4.29
C HIS A 232 -6.19 -8.56 4.92
N GLU A 233 -7.24 -8.68 4.09
CA GLU A 233 -8.60 -8.85 4.63
C GLU A 233 -8.72 -10.15 5.42
N ALA A 234 -9.46 -10.12 6.52
CA ALA A 234 -9.80 -11.31 7.26
C ALA A 234 -11.23 -11.18 7.77
N THR A 235 -12.15 -11.20 6.80
CA THR A 235 -13.57 -10.94 7.05
C THR A 235 -14.18 -11.95 8.02
N TYR A 236 -13.65 -13.18 8.06
CA TYR A 236 -14.18 -14.30 8.83
C TYR A 236 -13.11 -15.10 9.60
N MET A 237 -13.54 -15.82 10.63
CA MET A 237 -12.73 -16.87 11.29
C MET A 237 -12.69 -18.16 10.44
N ASN A 238 -11.76 -19.08 10.74
CA ASN A 238 -11.69 -20.39 10.07
C ASN A 238 -12.99 -21.21 10.20
N ALA A 239 -13.70 -21.08 11.33
CA ALA A 239 -14.99 -21.75 11.53
C ALA A 239 -16.04 -21.36 10.46
N ASP A 240 -15.92 -20.15 9.90
CA ASP A 240 -16.80 -19.57 8.90
C ASP A 240 -16.24 -19.72 7.46
N ALA A 241 -15.30 -20.65 7.22
CA ALA A 241 -14.62 -20.80 5.91
C ALA A 241 -15.58 -21.03 4.73
N VAL A 242 -16.72 -21.70 4.95
CA VAL A 242 -17.76 -21.88 3.93
C VAL A 242 -18.35 -20.53 3.55
N LEU A 243 -18.74 -19.72 4.54
CA LEU A 243 -19.30 -18.39 4.32
C LEU A 243 -18.28 -17.46 3.66
N ALA A 244 -17.02 -17.50 4.10
CA ALA A 244 -15.93 -16.75 3.46
C ALA A 244 -15.85 -17.09 1.97
N LYS A 245 -15.88 -18.38 1.62
CA LYS A 245 -15.84 -18.82 0.22
C LYS A 245 -17.07 -18.37 -0.59
N GLU A 246 -18.26 -18.47 -0.02
CA GLU A 246 -19.52 -18.09 -0.70
C GLU A 246 -19.62 -16.58 -0.93
N SER A 247 -19.09 -15.79 0.02
CA SER A 247 -19.04 -14.33 -0.06
C SER A 247 -17.77 -13.78 -0.72
N TYR A 248 -16.93 -14.66 -1.27
CA TYR A 248 -15.69 -14.31 -1.98
C TYR A 248 -14.63 -13.58 -1.13
N HIS A 249 -14.54 -13.94 0.15
CA HIS A 249 -13.63 -13.40 1.16
C HIS A 249 -12.65 -14.46 1.69
N SER A 250 -11.75 -14.01 2.56
CA SER A 250 -10.75 -14.84 3.23
C SER A 250 -11.02 -14.99 4.73
N THR A 251 -10.54 -16.10 5.29
CA THR A 251 -10.47 -16.29 6.74
C THR A 251 -9.16 -15.76 7.32
N THR A 252 -9.11 -15.60 8.65
CA THR A 252 -7.86 -15.27 9.37
C THR A 252 -6.73 -16.26 9.14
N GLY A 253 -7.00 -17.56 9.22
CA GLY A 253 -6.00 -18.58 8.90
C GLY A 253 -5.52 -18.54 7.45
N GLN A 254 -6.41 -18.22 6.50
CA GLN A 254 -6.06 -18.06 5.08
C GLN A 254 -5.16 -16.85 4.84
N ALA A 255 -5.48 -15.70 5.44
CA ALA A 255 -4.64 -14.51 5.39
C ALA A 255 -3.23 -14.78 5.98
N ALA A 256 -3.18 -15.47 7.13
CA ALA A 256 -1.93 -15.88 7.76
C ALA A 256 -1.11 -16.86 6.90
N ARG A 257 -1.78 -17.78 6.21
CA ARG A 257 -1.14 -18.70 5.27
C ARG A 257 -0.53 -17.97 4.07
N ILE A 258 -1.18 -16.94 3.52
CA ILE A 258 -0.58 -16.10 2.47
C ILE A 258 0.69 -15.42 2.99
N ALA A 259 0.64 -14.86 4.20
CA ALA A 259 1.80 -14.20 4.82
C ALA A 259 2.99 -15.16 5.00
N GLU A 260 2.73 -16.39 5.47
CA GLU A 260 3.74 -17.44 5.63
C GLU A 260 4.35 -17.84 4.27
N LEU A 261 3.51 -18.15 3.27
CA LEU A 261 3.96 -18.56 1.93
C LEU A 261 4.76 -17.46 1.23
N ALA A 262 4.37 -16.20 1.41
CA ALA A 262 5.06 -15.06 0.83
C ALA A 262 6.33 -14.67 1.60
N GLY A 263 6.54 -15.16 2.82
CA GLY A 263 7.66 -14.77 3.67
C GLY A 263 7.65 -13.29 4.02
N VAL A 264 6.47 -12.74 4.35
CA VAL A 264 6.33 -11.31 4.66
C VAL A 264 6.97 -10.96 6.01
N GLY A 265 7.33 -9.70 6.19
CA GLY A 265 7.87 -9.19 7.46
C GLY A 265 6.81 -9.19 8.56
N LYS A 266 5.68 -8.52 8.33
CA LYS A 266 4.57 -8.35 9.29
C LYS A 266 3.22 -8.45 8.58
N LEU A 267 2.25 -9.12 9.21
CA LEU A 267 0.87 -9.22 8.74
C LEU A 267 -0.05 -8.31 9.58
N LEU A 268 -0.85 -7.51 8.88
CA LEU A 268 -1.93 -6.71 9.43
C LEU A 268 -3.27 -7.28 8.93
N LEU A 269 -4.19 -7.50 9.84
CA LEU A 269 -5.54 -7.99 9.53
C LEU A 269 -6.55 -6.88 9.69
N GLY A 270 -7.45 -6.76 8.74
CA GLY A 270 -8.57 -5.82 8.81
C GLY A 270 -9.76 -6.30 7.99
N HIS A 271 -10.66 -5.38 7.64
CA HIS A 271 -11.89 -5.68 6.92
C HIS A 271 -12.78 -6.69 7.68
N PHE A 272 -12.96 -6.47 8.98
CA PHE A 272 -13.66 -7.42 9.85
C PHE A 272 -15.17 -7.32 9.69
N SER A 273 -15.84 -8.48 9.68
CA SER A 273 -17.30 -8.57 9.73
C SER A 273 -17.84 -7.91 11.00
N ALA A 274 -18.91 -7.11 10.85
CA ALA A 274 -19.60 -6.45 11.96
C ALA A 274 -20.17 -7.42 13.02
N ARG A 275 -20.18 -8.74 12.74
CA ARG A 275 -20.56 -9.78 13.71
C ARG A 275 -19.56 -9.91 14.86
N TYR A 276 -18.30 -9.53 14.66
CA TYR A 276 -17.25 -9.66 15.65
C TYR A 276 -17.14 -8.36 16.45
N THR A 277 -17.66 -8.38 17.69
CA THR A 277 -17.46 -7.28 18.64
C THR A 277 -16.05 -7.30 19.20
N GLU A 278 -15.51 -8.50 19.46
CA GLU A 278 -14.16 -8.75 19.91
C GLU A 278 -13.38 -9.52 18.84
N CYS A 279 -12.13 -9.14 18.60
CA CYS A 279 -11.29 -9.74 17.55
C CYS A 279 -10.11 -10.55 18.10
N SER A 280 -10.06 -10.80 19.41
CA SER A 280 -8.96 -11.54 20.04
C SER A 280 -8.79 -12.96 19.49
N GLU A 281 -9.90 -13.65 19.21
CA GLU A 281 -9.89 -15.00 18.62
C GLU A 281 -9.36 -15.01 17.18
N LEU A 282 -9.77 -14.03 16.37
CA LEU A 282 -9.25 -13.80 15.01
C LEU A 282 -7.71 -13.68 15.02
N LEU A 283 -7.16 -12.96 16.01
CA LEU A 283 -5.72 -12.79 16.16
C LEU A 283 -5.02 -14.07 16.61
N ALA A 284 -5.60 -14.81 17.56
CA ALA A 284 -5.03 -16.06 18.04
C ALA A 284 -4.89 -17.07 16.89
N GLU A 285 -5.96 -17.25 16.12
CA GLU A 285 -6.01 -18.16 14.97
C GLU A 285 -4.94 -17.81 13.92
N ALA A 286 -4.81 -16.52 13.57
CA ALA A 286 -3.80 -16.10 12.61
C ALA A 286 -2.37 -16.29 13.13
N ARG A 287 -2.14 -16.10 14.43
CA ARG A 287 -0.80 -16.23 15.05
C ARG A 287 -0.32 -17.67 15.19
N GLU A 288 -1.23 -18.65 15.17
CA GLU A 288 -0.85 -20.06 15.09
C GLU A 288 -0.12 -20.39 13.78
N VAL A 289 -0.47 -19.70 12.69
CA VAL A 289 0.15 -19.88 11.37
C VAL A 289 1.28 -18.88 11.13
N PHE A 290 1.06 -17.61 11.47
CA PHE A 290 2.04 -16.54 11.27
C PHE A 290 2.16 -15.66 12.53
N PRO A 291 3.15 -15.89 13.40
CA PRO A 291 3.24 -15.22 14.71
C PRO A 291 3.31 -13.69 14.66
N ASN A 292 3.94 -13.10 13.63
CA ASN A 292 4.11 -11.64 13.49
C ASN A 292 2.87 -10.95 12.90
N THR A 293 1.70 -11.27 13.47
CA THR A 293 0.38 -10.77 13.04
C THR A 293 -0.19 -9.77 14.04
N PHE A 294 -0.89 -8.75 13.53
CA PHE A 294 -1.56 -7.69 14.29
C PHE A 294 -2.96 -7.43 13.71
N LEU A 295 -3.90 -7.06 14.58
CA LEU A 295 -5.21 -6.58 14.16
C LEU A 295 -5.14 -5.07 13.92
N CYS A 296 -5.86 -4.60 12.92
CA CYS A 296 -6.05 -3.19 12.66
C CYS A 296 -7.25 -2.64 13.45
N SER A 297 -7.05 -1.50 14.07
CA SER A 297 -8.10 -0.62 14.59
C SER A 297 -8.03 0.72 13.90
N ASP A 298 -9.17 1.40 13.82
CA ASP A 298 -9.25 2.74 13.25
C ASP A 298 -8.37 3.71 14.07
N GLY A 299 -7.41 4.35 13.40
CA GLY A 299 -6.44 5.25 14.00
C GLY A 299 -5.08 4.62 14.29
N ASP A 300 -4.94 3.30 14.12
CA ASP A 300 -3.64 2.64 14.28
C ASP A 300 -2.61 3.18 13.27
N LEU A 301 -1.37 3.30 13.75
CA LEU A 301 -0.22 3.70 12.96
C LEU A 301 0.83 2.59 12.98
N PHE A 302 1.14 2.03 11.82
CA PHE A 302 2.15 1.00 11.66
C PHE A 302 3.36 1.53 10.89
N GLU A 303 4.52 1.54 11.54
CA GLU A 303 5.78 1.94 10.91
C GLU A 303 6.54 0.75 10.33
N VAL A 304 7.18 0.97 9.19
CA VAL A 304 8.20 0.09 8.62
C VAL A 304 9.57 0.77 8.83
N PRO A 305 10.31 0.40 9.90
CA PRO A 305 11.56 1.06 10.22
C PRO A 305 12.64 0.73 9.18
N ALA A 306 13.53 1.69 8.92
CA ALA A 306 14.71 1.42 8.12
C ALA A 306 15.67 0.52 8.92
N VAL A 307 15.94 -0.68 8.41
CA VAL A 307 16.91 -1.60 9.01
C VAL A 307 18.32 -1.33 8.47
N LYS A 308 19.34 -1.49 9.29
CA LYS A 308 20.73 -1.48 8.80
C LYS A 308 20.95 -2.71 7.93
N ARG A 309 21.50 -2.51 6.72
CA ARG A 309 21.97 -3.62 5.88
C ARG A 309 23.09 -4.33 6.65
N ARG A 310 22.92 -5.63 6.91
CA ARG A 310 24.03 -6.47 7.41
C ARG A 310 24.96 -6.70 6.21
N SER A 311 26.20 -6.25 6.33
CA SER A 311 27.30 -6.56 5.41
C SER A 311 27.64 -8.04 5.48
#